data_AF-A0A2C5YZU0-F1
#
_entry.id   AF-A0A2C5YZU0-F1
#
_cell.length_a   1.000
_cell.length_b   1.000
_cell.length_c   1.000
_cell.angle_alpha   90.00
_cell.angle_beta   90.00
_cell.angle_gamma   90.00
#
_symmetry.space_group_name_H-M   'P 1'
#
loop_
_entity.id
_entity.type
_entity.pdbx_description
1 polymer ?
#
loop_
_entity_poly.entity_id
_entity_poly.type
_entity_poly.pdbx_seq_one_letter_code
_entity_poly.pdbx_strand_id
1 'polypeptide(L)'
;MRSFWPSLCLAAPFVSAHWCGQFQQSSLLFLLDAVDVQDPLTFVAQHDSPLHYEALFSVLPKELLKEIHFAWNLNPHSLSKSLCSSAYPTPTVFIQRTMQWYRNAAHAQRQICWPKLEMVEHPSVQHKDVLGAINNLIFDPLLVENDMGLRHLDLPPGDLRSDVPICFGPENNATKWLEHRIPLWRAYRSDPPLYVDLSDIRRVVNTWGGVLPRLLLGMLKDTDQYHCDQRARCVRNYVPGEPILPRSYSVFLDFIWKAIEKKHVFCISLGKVSRNRQANPNHYWFVSGEGQLTEKERHLYGSLAEWKEDVVAAAMEPQIAFGGPQSYHGRFDEGNDYSNRRWDEPFRFLQDNVPGRSRWVLVGGSSQGGSNTAAEAQDKLRAGHELEV
;
A
#
# COMPACT_ATOMS: atom_id res chain seq x y z
N MET A 1 22.51 12.05 46.86
CA MET A 1 22.83 12.57 45.51
C MET A 1 21.71 12.12 44.57
N ARG A 2 20.81 13.03 44.21
CA ARG A 2 19.71 12.77 43.26
C ARG A 2 20.15 13.26 41.88
N SER A 3 20.34 12.33 40.96
CA SER A 3 20.67 12.60 39.56
C SER A 3 19.41 13.05 38.82
N PHE A 4 19.33 14.34 38.52
CA PHE A 4 18.38 14.93 37.58
C PHE A 4 18.87 14.65 36.15
N TRP A 5 18.09 13.92 35.36
CA TRP A 5 18.25 13.87 33.90
C TRP A 5 17.18 14.76 33.27
N PRO A 6 17.54 15.76 32.44
CA PRO A 6 16.56 16.53 31.71
C PRO A 6 16.17 15.76 30.44
N SER A 7 14.99 15.12 30.47
CA SER A 7 14.32 14.65 29.26
C SER A 7 13.67 15.84 28.56
N LEU A 8 14.43 16.49 27.68
CA LEU A 8 13.90 17.42 26.69
C LEU A 8 14.27 16.86 25.31
N CYS A 9 13.59 15.80 24.90
CA CYS A 9 13.49 15.45 23.49
C CYS A 9 12.47 16.42 22.87
N LEU A 10 12.98 17.47 22.23
CA LEU A 10 12.23 18.23 21.26
C LEU A 10 11.84 17.26 20.14
N ALA A 11 10.59 16.80 20.13
CA ALA A 11 10.03 16.07 19.01
C ALA A 11 10.01 17.05 17.83
N ALA A 12 10.92 16.87 16.88
CA ALA A 12 10.83 17.53 15.59
C ALA A 12 9.46 17.18 14.99
N PRO A 13 8.70 18.15 14.46
CA PRO A 13 7.47 17.83 13.74
C PRO A 13 7.86 16.99 12.53
N PHE A 14 7.57 15.70 12.59
CA PHE A 14 7.62 14.83 11.43
C PHE A 14 6.54 15.32 10.47
N VAL A 15 6.95 16.10 9.47
CA VAL A 15 6.07 16.54 8.39
C VAL A 15 5.74 15.30 7.59
N SER A 16 4.55 14.77 7.80
CA SER A 16 4.05 13.63 7.07
C SER A 16 3.75 14.06 5.63
N ALA A 17 4.46 13.49 4.66
CA ALA A 17 4.40 13.89 3.26
C ALA A 17 3.27 13.13 2.55
N HIS A 18 2.03 13.43 2.93
CA HIS A 18 0.86 12.91 2.26
C HIS A 18 0.39 13.84 1.16
N TRP A 19 -0.01 13.23 0.05
CA TRP A 19 -0.68 13.91 -1.04
C TRP A 19 -2.16 13.62 -0.92
N CYS A 20 -2.98 14.65 -1.12
CA CYS A 20 -4.42 14.53 -1.06
C CYS A 20 -5.04 15.17 -2.30
N GLY A 21 -6.22 14.69 -2.67
CA GLY A 21 -6.95 15.18 -3.82
C GLY A 21 -8.39 14.68 -3.80
N GLN A 22 -9.23 15.34 -4.57
CA GLN A 22 -10.64 14.99 -4.69
C GLN A 22 -10.86 14.07 -5.87
N PHE A 23 -11.76 13.10 -5.71
CA PHE A 23 -12.27 12.35 -6.84
C PHE A 23 -12.88 13.31 -7.88
N GLN A 24 -12.70 12.96 -9.15
CA GLN A 24 -13.10 13.79 -10.27
C GLN A 24 -14.46 13.38 -10.81
N GLN A 25 -15.24 14.37 -11.25
CA GLN A 25 -16.37 14.16 -12.15
C GLN A 25 -15.86 14.00 -13.59
N SER A 26 -15.27 12.83 -13.87
CA SER A 26 -14.79 12.47 -15.21
C SER A 26 -15.93 12.52 -16.23
N SER A 27 -15.62 12.88 -17.48
CA SER A 27 -16.58 12.76 -18.59
C SER A 27 -17.01 11.31 -18.85
N LEU A 28 -16.29 10.32 -18.30
CA LEU A 28 -16.64 8.90 -18.37
C LEU A 28 -17.49 8.42 -17.18
N LEU A 29 -17.82 9.28 -16.21
CA LEU A 29 -18.59 8.88 -15.02
C LEU A 29 -19.95 8.25 -15.38
N PHE A 30 -20.58 8.71 -16.47
CA PHE A 30 -21.85 8.12 -16.95
C PHE A 30 -21.74 6.63 -17.28
N LEU A 31 -20.55 6.13 -17.67
CA LEU A 31 -20.33 4.71 -17.90
C LEU A 31 -20.41 3.92 -16.59
N LEU A 32 -19.95 4.49 -15.47
CA LEU A 32 -20.11 3.88 -14.14
C LEU A 32 -21.54 3.97 -13.63
N ASP A 33 -22.26 5.05 -13.97
CA ASP A 33 -23.68 5.20 -13.64
C ASP A 33 -24.58 4.22 -14.41
N ALA A 34 -24.17 3.82 -15.61
CA ALA A 34 -24.89 2.86 -16.44
C ALA A 34 -24.75 1.40 -15.97
N VAL A 35 -23.74 1.07 -15.16
CA VAL A 35 -23.57 -0.27 -14.59
C VAL A 35 -24.50 -0.45 -13.40
N ASP A 36 -25.33 -1.49 -13.44
CA ASP A 36 -26.15 -1.88 -12.30
C ASP A 36 -25.31 -2.61 -11.25
N VAL A 37 -24.81 -1.83 -10.28
CA VAL A 37 -24.03 -2.36 -9.14
C VAL A 37 -24.90 -2.98 -8.05
N GLN A 38 -26.24 -2.92 -8.13
CA GLN A 38 -27.14 -3.46 -7.11
C GLN A 38 -27.53 -4.91 -7.40
N ASP A 39 -27.71 -5.27 -8.68
CA ASP A 39 -28.00 -6.64 -9.10
C ASP A 39 -26.73 -7.41 -9.51
N PRO A 40 -26.30 -8.45 -8.75
CA PRO A 40 -25.08 -9.20 -9.08
C PRO A 40 -25.11 -9.86 -10.46
N LEU A 41 -26.26 -10.31 -10.94
CA LEU A 41 -26.37 -11.00 -12.24
C LEU A 41 -26.20 -10.01 -13.40
N THR A 42 -26.90 -8.89 -13.36
CA THR A 42 -26.75 -7.80 -14.34
C THR A 42 -25.34 -7.21 -14.28
N PHE A 43 -24.77 -7.03 -13.08
CA PHE A 43 -23.40 -6.57 -12.92
C PHE A 43 -22.41 -7.48 -13.66
N VAL A 44 -22.49 -8.79 -13.47
CA VAL A 44 -21.61 -9.77 -14.15
C VAL A 44 -21.67 -9.61 -15.67
N ALA A 45 -22.87 -9.40 -16.23
CA ALA A 45 -23.07 -9.25 -17.66
C ALA A 45 -22.52 -7.92 -18.24
N GLN A 46 -22.30 -6.91 -17.39
CA GLN A 46 -21.92 -5.55 -17.82
C GLN A 46 -20.47 -5.18 -17.51
N HIS A 47 -19.98 -5.52 -16.32
CA HIS A 47 -18.77 -4.91 -15.76
C HIS A 47 -17.46 -5.32 -16.45
N ASP A 48 -17.40 -6.51 -17.05
CA ASP A 48 -16.17 -7.06 -17.63
C ASP A 48 -15.87 -6.47 -19.02
N SER A 49 -15.75 -5.15 -19.06
CA SER A 49 -15.44 -4.35 -20.23
C SER A 49 -14.29 -3.40 -19.90
N PRO A 50 -13.23 -3.35 -20.74
CA PRO A 50 -12.13 -2.40 -20.55
C PRO A 50 -12.59 -0.94 -20.46
N LEU A 51 -13.71 -0.57 -21.10
CA LEU A 51 -14.27 0.79 -21.04
C LEU A 51 -14.81 1.12 -19.65
N HIS A 52 -15.46 0.17 -18.96
CA HIS A 52 -15.95 0.38 -17.60
C HIS A 52 -14.79 0.52 -16.61
N TYR A 53 -13.71 -0.25 -16.78
CA TYR A 53 -12.52 -0.12 -15.94
C TYR A 53 -11.72 1.15 -16.24
N GLU A 54 -11.66 1.61 -17.49
CA GLU A 54 -11.04 2.90 -17.82
C GLU A 54 -11.84 4.04 -17.19
N ALA A 55 -13.17 4.01 -17.27
CA ALA A 55 -14.04 4.93 -16.56
C ALA A 55 -13.78 4.90 -15.05
N LEU A 56 -13.64 3.70 -14.46
CA LEU A 56 -13.35 3.50 -13.04
C LEU A 56 -12.04 4.19 -12.62
N PHE A 57 -10.97 4.06 -13.40
CA PHE A 57 -9.70 4.72 -13.06
C PHE A 57 -9.73 6.22 -13.38
N SER A 58 -10.52 6.67 -14.35
CA SER A 58 -10.60 8.08 -14.74
C SER A 58 -11.17 9.01 -13.66
N VAL A 59 -11.93 8.46 -12.69
CA VAL A 59 -12.52 9.26 -11.60
C VAL A 59 -11.57 9.48 -10.41
N LEU A 60 -10.41 8.82 -10.38
CA LEU A 60 -9.38 9.06 -9.35
C LEU A 60 -8.92 10.53 -9.35
N PRO A 61 -8.41 11.07 -8.23
CA PRO A 61 -7.84 12.42 -8.20
C PRO A 61 -6.77 12.66 -9.27
N LYS A 62 -6.73 13.88 -9.84
CA LYS A 62 -5.80 14.24 -10.93
C LYS A 62 -4.35 14.05 -10.49
N GLU A 63 -4.07 14.45 -9.27
CA GLU A 63 -2.76 14.40 -8.63
C GLU A 63 -2.32 12.95 -8.43
N LEU A 64 -3.24 12.07 -8.00
CA LEU A 64 -2.97 10.64 -7.88
C LEU A 64 -2.70 10.02 -9.26
N LEU A 65 -3.47 10.36 -10.29
CA LEU A 65 -3.24 9.87 -11.64
C LEU A 65 -1.88 10.31 -12.21
N LYS A 66 -1.45 11.54 -11.93
CA LYS A 66 -0.11 12.03 -12.29
C LYS A 66 0.99 11.22 -11.58
N GLU A 67 0.84 10.98 -10.28
CA GLU A 67 1.77 10.17 -9.50
C GLU A 67 1.82 8.72 -9.99
N ILE A 68 0.67 8.12 -10.32
CA ILE A 68 0.61 6.75 -10.89
C ILE A 68 1.32 6.72 -12.25
N HIS A 69 1.09 7.74 -13.09
CA HIS A 69 1.76 7.84 -14.38
C HIS A 69 3.28 7.97 -14.20
N PHE A 70 3.73 8.82 -13.29
CA PHE A 70 5.15 9.05 -13.05
C PHE A 70 5.84 7.83 -12.40
N ALA A 71 5.28 7.30 -11.32
CA ALA A 71 5.91 6.25 -10.52
C ALA A 71 5.74 4.85 -11.15
N TRP A 72 4.60 4.57 -11.79
CA TRP A 72 4.29 3.23 -12.30
C TRP A 72 4.29 3.15 -13.82
N ASN A 73 4.41 4.29 -14.53
CA ASN A 73 4.30 4.37 -15.99
C ASN A 73 2.95 3.82 -16.50
N LEU A 74 1.86 4.10 -15.78
CA LEU A 74 0.51 3.66 -16.12
C LEU A 74 -0.44 4.85 -16.23
N ASN A 75 -1.31 4.84 -17.23
CA ASN A 75 -2.43 5.75 -17.38
C ASN A 75 -3.76 4.97 -17.17
N PRO A 76 -4.94 5.63 -17.12
CA PRO A 76 -6.21 4.94 -16.91
C PRO A 76 -6.48 3.77 -17.88
N HIS A 77 -6.11 3.91 -19.15
CA HIS A 77 -6.23 2.84 -20.15
C HIS A 77 -5.30 1.66 -19.85
N SER A 78 -4.04 1.91 -19.52
CA SER A 78 -3.08 0.86 -19.14
C SER A 78 -3.47 0.17 -17.83
N LEU A 79 -4.02 0.92 -16.86
CA LEU A 79 -4.58 0.36 -15.63
C LEU A 79 -5.77 -0.57 -15.94
N SER A 80 -6.70 -0.13 -16.79
CA SER A 80 -7.83 -0.93 -17.26
C SER A 80 -7.37 -2.24 -17.91
N LYS A 81 -6.44 -2.16 -18.87
CA LYS A 81 -5.85 -3.35 -19.50
C LYS A 81 -5.18 -4.27 -18.49
N SER A 82 -4.43 -3.72 -17.54
CA SER A 82 -3.77 -4.51 -16.51
C SER A 82 -4.77 -5.21 -15.58
N LEU A 83 -5.93 -4.60 -15.32
CA LEU A 83 -7.00 -5.23 -14.54
C LEU A 83 -7.66 -6.37 -15.34
N CYS A 84 -8.03 -6.12 -16.60
CA CYS A 84 -8.60 -7.15 -17.49
C CYS A 84 -7.67 -8.34 -17.73
N SER A 85 -6.36 -8.09 -17.84
CA SER A 85 -5.36 -9.11 -18.19
C SER A 85 -4.68 -9.75 -16.97
N SER A 86 -5.17 -9.49 -15.75
CA SER A 86 -4.58 -10.04 -14.54
C SER A 86 -4.59 -11.58 -14.59
N ALA A 87 -3.44 -12.18 -14.28
CA ALA A 87 -3.32 -13.63 -14.15
C ALA A 87 -4.12 -14.20 -12.96
N TYR A 88 -4.55 -13.34 -12.04
CA TYR A 88 -5.37 -13.69 -10.90
C TYR A 88 -6.79 -13.16 -11.11
N PRO A 89 -7.80 -14.04 -11.24
CA PRO A 89 -9.19 -13.60 -11.34
C PRO A 89 -9.56 -12.77 -10.11
N THR A 90 -9.85 -11.49 -10.32
CA THR A 90 -10.33 -10.61 -9.27
C THR A 90 -11.79 -10.98 -8.94
N PRO A 91 -12.16 -11.20 -7.66
CA PRO A 91 -13.53 -11.55 -7.31
C PRO A 91 -14.52 -10.49 -7.80
N THR A 92 -15.59 -10.89 -8.48
CA THR A 92 -16.62 -9.97 -9.01
C THR A 92 -17.19 -9.06 -7.92
N VAL A 93 -17.43 -9.60 -6.72
CA VAL A 93 -17.96 -8.82 -5.57
C VAL A 93 -17.01 -7.69 -5.16
N PHE A 94 -15.70 -7.91 -5.23
CA PHE A 94 -14.70 -6.87 -4.95
C PHE A 94 -14.76 -5.74 -5.99
N ILE A 95 -14.87 -6.10 -7.28
CA ILE A 95 -14.99 -5.11 -8.37
C ILE A 95 -16.30 -4.33 -8.22
N GLN A 96 -17.42 -5.02 -7.98
CA GLN A 96 -18.74 -4.42 -7.78
C GLN A 96 -18.72 -3.38 -6.66
N ARG A 97 -18.23 -3.75 -5.48
CA ARG A 97 -18.16 -2.87 -4.32
C ARG A 97 -17.20 -1.70 -4.54
N THR A 98 -16.05 -1.95 -5.18
CA THR A 98 -15.08 -0.88 -5.50
C THR A 98 -15.66 0.10 -6.51
N MET A 99 -16.33 -0.40 -7.56
CA MET A 99 -16.97 0.43 -8.57
C MET A 99 -18.08 1.30 -7.97
N GLN A 100 -18.92 0.72 -7.11
CA GLN A 100 -19.93 1.47 -6.36
C GLN A 100 -19.29 2.55 -5.48
N TRP A 101 -18.21 2.22 -4.77
CA TRP A 101 -17.51 3.18 -3.91
C TRP A 101 -16.91 4.33 -4.70
N TYR A 102 -16.19 4.03 -5.79
CA TYR A 102 -15.55 5.03 -6.66
C TYR A 102 -16.58 5.93 -7.33
N ARG A 103 -17.71 5.37 -7.79
CA ARG A 103 -18.83 6.12 -8.34
C ARG A 103 -19.39 7.11 -7.32
N ASN A 104 -19.67 6.64 -6.09
CA ASN A 104 -20.18 7.49 -5.02
C ASN A 104 -19.17 8.57 -4.60
N ALA A 105 -17.88 8.20 -4.51
CA ALA A 105 -16.80 9.13 -4.20
C ALA A 105 -16.65 10.22 -5.28
N ALA A 106 -16.79 9.87 -6.56
CA ALA A 106 -16.78 10.82 -7.68
C ALA A 106 -17.94 11.80 -7.65
N HIS A 107 -19.17 11.31 -7.45
CA HIS A 107 -20.35 12.18 -7.30
C HIS A 107 -20.22 13.14 -6.12
N ALA A 108 -19.71 12.64 -4.99
CA ALA A 108 -19.50 13.43 -3.78
C ALA A 108 -18.20 14.27 -3.81
N GLN A 109 -17.38 14.17 -4.86
CA GLN A 109 -16.03 14.75 -4.93
C GLN A 109 -15.21 14.47 -3.66
N ARG A 110 -15.33 13.25 -3.13
CA ARG A 110 -14.74 12.84 -1.86
C ARG A 110 -13.23 13.07 -1.92
N GLN A 111 -12.70 13.72 -0.89
CA GLN A 111 -11.26 13.89 -0.73
C GLN A 111 -10.65 12.60 -0.17
N ILE A 112 -9.51 12.22 -0.71
CA ILE A 112 -8.68 11.12 -0.24
C ILE A 112 -7.22 11.55 -0.12
N CYS A 113 -6.44 10.82 0.66
CA CYS A 113 -4.98 10.97 0.71
C CYS A 113 -4.27 9.67 0.32
N TRP A 114 -3.00 9.75 -0.05
CA TRP A 114 -2.15 8.63 -0.39
C TRP A 114 -0.68 8.94 -0.04
N PRO A 115 0.18 7.92 0.14
CA PRO A 115 1.61 8.15 0.35
C PRO A 115 2.28 8.51 -0.98
N LYS A 116 3.49 9.08 -0.93
CA LYS A 116 4.27 9.34 -2.15
C LYS A 116 4.56 8.03 -2.89
N LEU A 117 4.14 7.92 -4.16
CA LEU A 117 4.17 6.63 -4.86
C LEU A 117 5.57 6.16 -5.25
N GLU A 118 6.54 7.07 -5.36
CA GLU A 118 7.96 6.71 -5.58
C GLU A 118 8.56 5.91 -4.40
N MET A 119 7.96 6.02 -3.20
CA MET A 119 8.38 5.26 -2.02
C MET A 119 7.67 3.89 -1.92
N VAL A 120 6.64 3.67 -2.75
CA VAL A 120 5.91 2.41 -2.79
C VAL A 120 6.61 1.49 -3.79
N GLU A 121 7.47 0.63 -3.28
CA GLU A 121 8.21 -0.32 -4.12
C GLU A 121 7.28 -1.34 -4.80
N HIS A 122 7.27 -1.33 -6.13
CA HIS A 122 6.65 -2.36 -6.99
C HIS A 122 5.24 -2.83 -6.61
N PRO A 123 4.23 -1.95 -6.54
CA PRO A 123 2.88 -2.30 -6.07
C PRO A 123 2.22 -3.40 -6.90
N SER A 124 2.47 -3.45 -8.21
CA SER A 124 1.97 -4.49 -9.13
C SER A 124 2.59 -5.88 -8.88
N VAL A 125 3.76 -5.95 -8.24
CA VAL A 125 4.41 -7.23 -7.88
C VAL A 125 3.85 -7.77 -6.57
N GLN A 126 3.37 -6.89 -5.69
CA GLN A 126 2.86 -7.23 -4.36
C GLN A 126 1.37 -7.56 -4.34
N HIS A 127 0.59 -7.02 -5.28
CA HIS A 127 -0.86 -7.21 -5.35
C HIS A 127 -1.27 -8.19 -6.46
N LYS A 128 -2.44 -8.80 -6.32
CA LYS A 128 -3.00 -9.67 -7.36
C LYS A 128 -3.40 -8.88 -8.60
N ASP A 129 -3.84 -7.64 -8.42
CA ASP A 129 -4.26 -6.74 -9.49
C ASP A 129 -4.00 -5.27 -9.10
N VAL A 130 -4.07 -4.39 -10.11
CA VAL A 130 -3.78 -2.95 -9.96
C VAL A 130 -4.87 -2.20 -9.18
N LEU A 131 -6.12 -2.67 -9.21
CA LEU A 131 -7.21 -2.04 -8.49
C LEU A 131 -7.02 -2.23 -6.98
N GLY A 132 -6.66 -3.45 -6.56
CA GLY A 132 -6.30 -3.76 -5.19
C GLY A 132 -5.08 -2.98 -4.71
N ALA A 133 -4.07 -2.78 -5.56
CA ALA A 133 -2.92 -1.95 -5.23
C ALA A 133 -3.34 -0.50 -4.93
N ILE A 134 -4.19 0.08 -5.78
CA ILE A 134 -4.68 1.46 -5.58
C ILE A 134 -5.54 1.54 -4.32
N ASN A 135 -6.51 0.64 -4.13
CA ASN A 135 -7.40 0.66 -2.96
C ASN A 135 -6.62 0.62 -1.63
N ASN A 136 -5.51 -0.14 -1.58
CA ASN A 136 -4.68 -0.22 -0.38
C ASN A 136 -3.84 1.05 -0.12
N LEU A 137 -3.73 1.96 -1.09
CA LEU A 137 -2.99 3.23 -0.95
C LEU A 137 -3.89 4.43 -0.63
N ILE A 138 -5.21 4.24 -0.65
CA ILE A 138 -6.19 5.29 -0.37
C ILE A 138 -6.44 5.37 1.14
N PHE A 139 -6.19 6.55 1.70
CA PHE A 139 -6.37 6.88 3.10
C PHE A 139 -7.47 7.92 3.30
N ASP A 140 -8.09 7.86 4.48
CA ASP A 140 -9.02 8.86 4.95
C ASP A 140 -8.26 10.12 5.38
N PRO A 141 -8.53 11.30 4.77
CA PRO A 141 -7.78 12.53 5.03
C PRO A 141 -7.83 12.99 6.49
N LEU A 142 -8.86 12.62 7.25
CA LEU A 142 -9.02 13.03 8.64
C LEU A 142 -8.18 12.22 9.61
N LEU A 143 -7.63 11.08 9.16
CA LEU A 143 -7.07 10.04 10.02
C LEU A 143 -5.68 9.61 9.54
N VAL A 144 -4.89 10.59 9.11
CA VAL A 144 -3.56 10.36 8.56
C VAL A 144 -2.48 10.78 9.56
N GLU A 145 -1.59 9.87 9.93
CA GLU A 145 -0.49 10.11 10.86
C GLU A 145 0.81 9.46 10.35
N ASN A 146 1.95 10.16 10.39
CA ASN A 146 3.30 9.60 10.19
C ASN A 146 3.45 8.66 8.98
N ASP A 147 2.99 9.07 7.80
CA ASP A 147 3.12 8.36 6.52
C ASP A 147 2.32 7.05 6.44
N MET A 148 1.47 6.80 7.44
CA MET A 148 0.51 5.69 7.50
C MET A 148 -0.88 6.26 7.80
N GLY A 149 -1.78 6.15 6.84
CA GLY A 149 -3.17 6.58 7.05
C GLY A 149 -4.08 5.45 7.51
N LEU A 150 -5.20 5.82 8.12
CA LEU A 150 -6.33 4.90 8.21
C LEU A 150 -7.00 4.81 6.84
N ARG A 151 -7.40 3.61 6.45
CA ARG A 151 -8.15 3.39 5.20
C ARG A 151 -9.62 3.76 5.39
N HIS A 152 -10.29 4.03 4.29
CA HIS A 152 -11.74 3.98 4.26
C HIS A 152 -12.23 2.54 4.46
N LEU A 153 -12.91 2.27 5.57
CA LEU A 153 -13.35 0.90 5.90
C LEU A 153 -14.38 0.34 4.91
N ASP A 154 -15.20 1.23 4.37
CA ASP A 154 -16.20 1.00 3.33
C ASP A 154 -15.60 0.76 1.94
N LEU A 155 -14.32 1.12 1.72
CA LEU A 155 -13.58 0.75 0.52
C LEU A 155 -13.01 -0.67 0.68
N PRO A 156 -13.36 -1.63 -0.20
CA PRO A 156 -12.80 -2.98 -0.12
C PRO A 156 -11.28 -2.96 -0.28
N PRO A 157 -10.51 -3.57 0.64
CA PRO A 157 -9.06 -3.63 0.51
C PRO A 157 -8.65 -4.65 -0.54
N GLY A 158 -7.60 -4.32 -1.28
CA GLY A 158 -7.02 -5.17 -2.31
C GLY A 158 -6.32 -6.40 -1.77
N ASP A 159 -6.40 -7.49 -2.53
CA ASP A 159 -5.68 -8.72 -2.21
C ASP A 159 -4.20 -8.62 -2.59
N LEU A 160 -3.34 -9.03 -1.67
CA LEU A 160 -1.92 -9.25 -1.94
C LEU A 160 -1.70 -10.56 -2.69
N ARG A 161 -0.53 -10.69 -3.30
CA ARG A 161 -0.06 -11.96 -3.81
C ARG A 161 0.40 -12.87 -2.67
N SER A 162 0.00 -14.13 -2.73
CA SER A 162 0.38 -15.13 -1.74
C SER A 162 1.71 -15.83 -2.05
N ASP A 163 2.25 -15.63 -3.25
CA ASP A 163 3.45 -16.29 -3.77
C ASP A 163 4.72 -15.41 -3.66
N VAL A 164 4.58 -14.15 -3.24
CA VAL A 164 5.69 -13.19 -3.13
C VAL A 164 5.91 -12.83 -1.66
N PRO A 165 7.13 -12.98 -1.11
CA PRO A 165 7.45 -12.40 0.20
C PRO A 165 7.61 -10.89 0.05
N ILE A 166 7.01 -10.13 0.97
CA ILE A 166 7.10 -8.68 1.01
C ILE A 166 7.98 -8.29 2.19
N CYS A 167 9.05 -7.54 1.93
CA CYS A 167 10.10 -7.25 2.90
C CYS A 167 10.04 -5.80 3.38
N PHE A 168 10.42 -5.60 4.63
CA PHE A 168 10.46 -4.32 5.32
C PHE A 168 11.82 -4.15 5.98
N GLY A 169 12.53 -3.10 5.60
CA GLY A 169 13.80 -2.71 6.21
C GLY A 169 13.63 -1.74 7.38
N PRO A 170 14.71 -1.46 8.13
CA PRO A 170 14.67 -0.55 9.28
C PRO A 170 14.26 0.89 8.92
N GLU A 171 14.57 1.34 7.70
CA GLU A 171 14.23 2.70 7.26
C GLU A 171 12.82 2.84 6.70
N ASN A 172 12.10 1.73 6.49
CA ASN A 172 10.75 1.75 5.94
C ASN A 172 9.75 2.35 6.93
N ASN A 173 8.88 3.25 6.46
CA ASN A 173 7.88 3.91 7.30
C ASN A 173 6.94 2.92 8.00
N ALA A 174 6.59 1.81 7.36
CA ALA A 174 5.77 0.77 7.96
C ALA A 174 6.50 0.05 9.12
N THR A 175 7.83 -0.08 9.05
CA THR A 175 8.66 -0.59 10.15
C THR A 175 8.67 0.35 11.33
N LYS A 176 8.90 1.65 11.08
CA LYS A 176 8.86 2.71 12.10
C LYS A 176 7.49 2.81 12.75
N TRP A 177 6.42 2.65 11.97
CA TRP A 177 5.06 2.57 12.49
C TRP A 177 4.87 1.39 13.44
N LEU A 178 5.37 0.20 13.10
CA LEU A 178 5.33 -0.96 13.99
C LEU A 178 6.15 -0.78 15.25
N GLU A 179 7.30 -0.12 15.16
CA GLU A 179 8.16 0.20 16.30
C GLU A 179 7.38 0.98 17.38
N HIS A 180 6.50 1.89 16.97
CA HIS A 180 5.65 2.65 17.88
C HIS A 180 4.41 1.90 18.36
N ARG A 181 3.84 1.00 17.54
CA ARG A 181 2.54 0.37 17.83
C ARG A 181 2.65 -0.95 18.60
N ILE A 182 3.65 -1.80 18.32
CA ILE A 182 3.79 -3.11 18.99
C ILE A 182 3.89 -2.96 20.52
N PRO A 183 4.65 -2.00 21.08
CA PRO A 183 4.70 -1.79 22.53
C PRO A 183 3.33 -1.52 23.17
N LEU A 184 2.40 -0.88 22.43
CA LEU A 184 1.05 -0.58 22.93
C LEU A 184 0.18 -1.85 23.05
N TRP A 185 0.50 -2.89 22.28
CA TRP A 185 -0.20 -4.18 22.34
C TRP A 185 0.37 -5.12 23.40
N ARG A 186 1.51 -4.78 24.00
CA ARG A 186 2.11 -5.55 25.09
C ARG A 186 1.64 -4.97 26.41
N ALA A 187 0.96 -5.79 27.21
CA ALA A 187 0.60 -5.42 28.58
C ALA A 187 1.88 -5.22 29.39
N TYR A 188 2.03 -4.02 29.96
CA TYR A 188 3.22 -3.62 30.70
C TYR A 188 3.37 -4.51 31.96
N ARG A 189 4.56 -5.09 32.18
CA ARG A 189 5.01 -5.80 33.42
C ARG A 189 4.57 -7.25 33.66
N SER A 190 4.23 -8.01 32.63
CA SER A 190 4.10 -9.48 32.76
C SER A 190 5.30 -10.19 32.14
N ASP A 191 5.83 -11.20 32.84
CA ASP A 191 6.78 -12.18 32.29
C ASP A 191 6.12 -13.56 32.41
N PRO A 192 5.71 -14.19 31.28
CA PRO A 192 5.88 -13.76 29.89
C PRO A 192 5.00 -12.56 29.50
N PRO A 193 5.36 -11.80 28.45
CA PRO A 193 4.58 -10.65 27.99
C PRO A 193 3.16 -11.10 27.59
N LEU A 194 2.17 -10.58 28.29
CA LEU A 194 0.77 -10.69 27.92
C LEU A 194 0.49 -9.68 26.80
N TYR A 195 -0.17 -10.12 25.75
CA TYR A 195 -0.63 -9.25 24.67
C TYR A 195 -2.11 -8.91 24.86
N VAL A 196 -2.52 -7.77 24.31
CA VAL A 196 -3.93 -7.45 24.08
C VAL A 196 -4.58 -8.59 23.28
N ASP A 197 -5.88 -8.78 23.46
CA ASP A 197 -6.65 -9.81 22.77
C ASP A 197 -6.45 -9.72 21.25
N LEU A 198 -6.35 -10.89 20.62
CA LEU A 198 -6.10 -11.01 19.18
C LEU A 198 -7.18 -10.28 18.36
N SER A 199 -8.45 -10.34 18.79
CA SER A 199 -9.55 -9.71 18.06
C SER A 199 -9.46 -8.18 18.06
N ASP A 200 -9.02 -7.59 19.18
CA ASP A 200 -8.81 -6.15 19.31
C ASP A 200 -7.63 -5.68 18.46
N ILE A 201 -6.50 -6.41 18.48
CA ILE A 201 -5.35 -6.10 17.61
C ILE A 201 -5.75 -6.19 16.14
N ARG A 202 -6.44 -7.27 15.73
CA ARG A 202 -6.92 -7.44 14.34
C ARG A 202 -7.84 -6.30 13.92
N ARG A 203 -8.76 -5.86 14.79
CA ARG A 203 -9.65 -4.73 14.52
C ARG A 203 -8.85 -3.46 14.24
N VAL A 204 -7.90 -3.11 15.10
CA VAL A 204 -7.04 -1.93 14.92
C VAL A 204 -6.20 -2.04 13.66
N VAL A 205 -5.53 -3.17 13.43
CA VAL A 205 -4.71 -3.36 12.22
C VAL A 205 -5.58 -3.28 10.95
N ASN A 206 -6.84 -3.70 10.99
CA ASN A 206 -7.73 -3.62 9.83
C ASN A 206 -8.09 -2.18 9.43
N THR A 207 -7.95 -1.21 10.32
CA THR A 207 -8.19 0.21 10.00
C THR A 207 -7.02 0.85 9.29
N TRP A 208 -5.82 0.28 9.38
CA TRP A 208 -4.65 0.83 8.72
C TRP A 208 -4.69 0.58 7.21
N GLY A 209 -4.23 1.58 6.46
CA GLY A 209 -3.96 1.48 5.04
C GLY A 209 -2.59 0.87 4.73
N GLY A 210 -2.36 0.59 3.45
CA GLY A 210 -1.12 0.03 2.94
C GLY A 210 -1.07 -1.50 2.93
N VAL A 211 0.10 -2.00 2.55
CA VAL A 211 0.37 -3.44 2.37
C VAL A 211 0.61 -4.15 3.70
N LEU A 212 1.32 -3.49 4.62
CA LEU A 212 1.67 -4.04 5.92
C LEU A 212 0.46 -4.59 6.71
N PRO A 213 -0.65 -3.85 6.92
CA PRO A 213 -1.76 -4.38 7.68
C PRO A 213 -2.41 -5.62 7.06
N ARG A 214 -2.38 -5.76 5.73
CA ARG A 214 -2.89 -6.98 5.06
C ARG A 214 -2.00 -8.19 5.35
N LEU A 215 -0.68 -7.98 5.42
CA LEU A 215 0.28 -9.00 5.82
C LEU A 215 0.11 -9.37 7.30
N LEU A 216 0.00 -8.37 8.18
CA LEU A 216 -0.18 -8.57 9.61
C LEU A 216 -1.49 -9.31 9.90
N LEU A 217 -2.61 -8.94 9.28
CA LEU A 217 -3.87 -9.66 9.44
C LEU A 217 -3.78 -11.13 9.02
N GLY A 218 -3.00 -11.43 7.98
CA GLY A 218 -2.71 -12.82 7.61
C GLY A 218 -1.79 -13.53 8.61
N MET A 219 -0.94 -12.82 9.34
CA MET A 219 -0.05 -13.41 10.36
C MET A 219 -0.64 -13.44 11.76
N LEU A 220 -1.60 -12.59 12.08
CA LEU A 220 -2.31 -12.52 13.35
C LEU A 220 -3.40 -13.58 13.34
N LYS A 221 -3.08 -14.76 13.85
CA LYS A 221 -3.90 -15.97 13.79
C LYS A 221 -4.11 -16.59 15.15
N ASP A 222 -5.18 -17.36 15.26
CA ASP A 222 -5.40 -18.22 16.41
C ASP A 222 -4.35 -19.34 16.40
N THR A 223 -4.02 -19.88 17.58
CA THR A 223 -2.89 -20.81 17.76
C THR A 223 -3.01 -22.06 16.89
N ASP A 224 -4.23 -22.55 16.71
CA ASP A 224 -4.57 -23.71 15.89
C ASP A 224 -4.44 -23.45 14.39
N GLN A 225 -4.45 -22.19 13.92
CA GLN A 225 -4.38 -21.84 12.50
C GLN A 225 -2.94 -21.75 11.95
N TYR A 226 -1.91 -21.95 12.78
CA TYR A 226 -0.51 -21.91 12.34
C TYR A 226 -0.04 -23.28 11.80
N HIS A 227 -0.43 -23.58 10.57
CA HIS A 227 -0.05 -24.80 9.86
C HIS A 227 1.03 -24.55 8.80
N CYS A 228 2.08 -25.38 8.79
CA CYS A 228 3.09 -25.33 7.73
C CYS A 228 2.67 -26.30 6.62
N ASP A 229 2.47 -25.80 5.40
CA ASP A 229 2.31 -26.67 4.22
C ASP A 229 3.58 -27.53 4.09
N GLN A 230 3.42 -28.85 3.96
CA GLN A 230 4.51 -29.83 3.88
C GLN A 230 5.56 -29.53 2.79
N ARG A 231 5.21 -28.67 1.81
CA ARG A 231 6.14 -28.23 0.76
C ARG A 231 7.22 -27.28 1.29
N ALA A 232 6.89 -26.44 2.28
CA ALA A 232 7.82 -25.57 2.96
C ALA A 232 8.38 -26.29 4.19
N ARG A 233 9.70 -26.34 4.36
CA ARG A 233 10.29 -26.85 5.61
C ARG A 233 10.30 -25.70 6.61
N CYS A 234 9.14 -25.33 7.16
CA CYS A 234 9.09 -24.20 8.09
C CYS A 234 9.79 -24.54 9.39
N VAL A 235 10.58 -23.59 9.90
CA VAL A 235 11.13 -23.65 11.25
C VAL A 235 10.27 -22.88 12.23
N ARG A 236 10.30 -23.28 13.49
CA ARG A 236 9.60 -22.59 14.58
C ARG A 236 10.52 -21.60 15.32
N ASN A 237 11.82 -21.68 15.08
CA ASN A 237 12.83 -20.87 15.75
C ASN A 237 13.10 -19.59 14.95
N TYR A 238 13.54 -18.56 15.66
CA TYR A 238 13.93 -17.27 15.08
C TYR A 238 15.28 -17.37 14.37
N VAL A 239 15.28 -17.84 13.11
CA VAL A 239 16.48 -18.09 12.28
C VAL A 239 16.34 -17.35 10.95
N PRO A 240 17.32 -16.51 10.55
CA PRO A 240 17.25 -15.79 9.29
C PRO A 240 17.46 -16.74 8.10
N GLY A 241 16.94 -16.36 6.93
CA GLY A 241 17.04 -17.11 5.67
C GLY A 241 16.05 -18.29 5.53
N GLU A 242 15.48 -18.76 6.64
CA GLU A 242 14.53 -19.87 6.63
C GLU A 242 13.08 -19.39 6.81
N PRO A 243 12.08 -20.09 6.23
CA PRO A 243 10.68 -19.78 6.45
C PRO A 243 10.28 -20.09 7.90
N ILE A 244 10.02 -19.05 8.68
CA ILE A 244 9.61 -19.11 10.08
C ILE A 244 8.08 -19.15 10.14
N LEU A 245 7.53 -20.18 10.78
CA LEU A 245 6.11 -20.25 11.12
C LEU A 245 5.96 -20.13 12.65
N PRO A 246 5.54 -18.96 13.18
CA PRO A 246 5.29 -18.77 14.60
C PRO A 246 4.28 -19.78 15.15
N ARG A 247 4.31 -20.03 16.47
CA ARG A 247 3.35 -20.93 17.14
C ARG A 247 2.05 -20.22 17.53
N SER A 248 2.08 -18.89 17.66
CA SER A 248 0.97 -18.04 18.03
C SER A 248 1.21 -16.62 17.51
N TYR A 249 0.18 -15.77 17.56
CA TYR A 249 0.31 -14.36 17.19
C TYR A 249 1.25 -13.60 18.13
N SER A 250 1.27 -13.94 19.43
CA SER A 250 2.18 -13.32 20.41
C SER A 250 3.65 -13.62 20.07
N VAL A 251 3.98 -14.88 19.75
CA VAL A 251 5.34 -15.27 19.29
C VAL A 251 5.69 -14.57 17.98
N PHE A 252 4.74 -14.42 17.06
CA PHE A 252 4.95 -13.65 15.84
C PHE A 252 5.32 -12.20 16.13
N LEU A 253 4.55 -11.52 16.98
CA LEU A 253 4.80 -10.13 17.38
C LEU A 253 6.15 -9.98 18.10
N ASP A 254 6.54 -10.95 18.93
CA ASP A 254 7.86 -10.98 19.57
C ASP A 254 8.99 -11.08 18.56
N PHE A 255 8.83 -11.92 17.54
CA PHE A 255 9.82 -12.05 16.48
C PHE A 255 9.93 -10.80 15.61
N ILE A 256 8.80 -10.17 15.25
CA ILE A 256 8.81 -8.90 14.53
C ILE A 256 9.50 -7.82 15.37
N TRP A 257 9.11 -7.67 16.63
CA TRP A 257 9.73 -6.71 17.54
C TRP A 257 11.25 -6.90 17.64
N LYS A 258 11.70 -8.13 17.80
CA LYS A 258 13.13 -8.48 17.84
C LYS A 258 13.85 -8.15 16.54
N ALA A 259 13.20 -8.29 15.38
CA ALA A 259 13.76 -7.88 14.10
C ALA A 259 13.92 -6.36 14.03
N ILE A 260 12.91 -5.61 14.48
CA ILE A 260 12.90 -4.14 14.53
C ILE A 260 13.98 -3.61 15.47
N GLU A 261 14.05 -4.07 16.72
CA GLU A 261 15.07 -3.64 17.70
C GLU A 261 16.50 -3.86 17.19
N LYS A 262 16.72 -4.95 16.45
CA LYS A 262 18.02 -5.29 15.87
C LYS A 262 18.27 -4.66 14.50
N LYS A 263 17.34 -3.83 14.01
CA LYS A 263 17.39 -3.18 12.69
C LYS A 263 17.58 -4.18 11.54
N HIS A 264 17.02 -5.37 11.67
CA HIS A 264 17.06 -6.40 10.64
C HIS A 264 15.88 -6.26 9.67
N VAL A 265 16.12 -6.66 8.42
CA VAL A 265 15.04 -6.78 7.43
C VAL A 265 14.20 -8.01 7.76
N PHE A 266 12.88 -7.85 7.75
CA PHE A 266 11.95 -8.96 7.83
C PHE A 266 11.05 -9.00 6.62
N CYS A 267 10.61 -10.20 6.23
CA CYS A 267 9.72 -10.43 5.10
C CYS A 267 8.52 -11.25 5.57
N ILE A 268 7.34 -10.97 5.04
CA ILE A 268 6.12 -11.73 5.32
C ILE A 268 5.58 -12.29 4.00
N SER A 269 5.20 -13.57 4.00
CA SER A 269 4.49 -14.19 2.88
C SER A 269 3.19 -14.83 3.34
N LEU A 270 2.11 -14.58 2.59
CA LEU A 270 0.75 -14.99 2.91
C LEU A 270 0.37 -16.38 2.41
N GLY A 271 1.28 -17.14 1.80
CA GLY A 271 0.88 -18.43 1.24
C GLY A 271 2.03 -19.38 0.95
N LYS A 272 1.81 -20.20 -0.09
CA LYS A 272 2.66 -21.35 -0.42
C LYS A 272 4.00 -20.88 -0.94
N VAL A 273 4.98 -20.92 -0.04
CA VAL A 273 6.38 -20.72 -0.35
C VAL A 273 6.82 -21.66 -1.47
N SER A 274 7.23 -21.10 -2.60
CA SER A 274 7.93 -21.88 -3.62
C SER A 274 9.33 -22.20 -3.13
N ARG A 275 9.72 -23.48 -3.16
CA ARG A 275 11.07 -23.94 -2.77
C ARG A 275 12.20 -23.22 -3.53
N ASN A 276 11.90 -22.72 -4.72
CA ASN A 276 12.88 -22.08 -5.60
C ASN A 276 13.08 -20.59 -5.27
N ARG A 277 12.24 -20.00 -4.43
CA ARG A 277 12.44 -18.63 -3.92
C ARG A 277 13.04 -18.72 -2.53
N GLN A 278 14.37 -18.78 -2.46
CA GLN A 278 15.06 -18.58 -1.19
C GLN A 278 15.05 -17.09 -0.86
N ALA A 279 14.57 -16.75 0.33
CA ALA A 279 14.77 -15.41 0.86
C ALA A 279 16.27 -15.13 1.02
N ASN A 280 16.65 -13.86 1.04
CA ASN A 280 18.00 -13.47 1.38
C ASN A 280 18.38 -14.11 2.74
N PRO A 281 19.53 -14.78 2.87
CA PRO A 281 19.94 -15.47 4.10
C PRO A 281 20.04 -14.55 5.31
N ASN A 282 20.11 -13.23 5.10
CA ASN A 282 20.18 -12.22 6.15
C ASN A 282 18.81 -11.68 6.59
N HIS A 283 17.71 -12.10 5.95
CA HIS A 283 16.37 -11.61 6.25
C HIS A 283 15.60 -12.62 7.11
N TYR A 284 14.78 -12.12 8.03
CA TYR A 284 13.83 -12.98 8.76
C TYR A 284 12.58 -13.16 7.93
N TRP A 285 12.20 -14.39 7.61
CA TRP A 285 11.08 -14.65 6.72
C TRP A 285 9.93 -15.33 7.45
N PHE A 286 8.83 -14.61 7.66
CA PHE A 286 7.63 -15.13 8.29
C PHE A 286 6.63 -15.64 7.25
N VAL A 287 6.09 -16.83 7.49
CA VAL A 287 5.10 -17.45 6.61
C VAL A 287 3.78 -17.63 7.35
N SER A 288 2.67 -17.28 6.71
CA SER A 288 1.34 -17.39 7.31
C SER A 288 0.77 -18.81 7.25
N GLY A 289 1.26 -19.64 6.32
CA GLY A 289 0.84 -21.04 6.15
C GLY A 289 -0.47 -21.24 5.38
N GLU A 290 -1.42 -20.33 5.56
CA GLU A 290 -2.69 -20.26 4.83
C GLU A 290 -2.83 -18.85 4.26
N GLY A 291 -3.58 -18.71 3.16
CA GLY A 291 -3.77 -17.46 2.41
C GLY A 291 -4.10 -16.20 3.23
N GLN A 292 -4.34 -15.09 2.54
CA GLN A 292 -4.99 -13.94 3.18
C GLN A 292 -6.37 -14.33 3.74
N LEU A 293 -6.77 -13.61 4.79
CA LEU A 293 -8.14 -13.64 5.29
C LEU A 293 -9.13 -13.36 4.14
N THR A 294 -10.18 -14.18 4.07
CA THR A 294 -11.29 -14.00 3.16
C THR A 294 -12.05 -12.71 3.48
N GLU A 295 -12.82 -12.21 2.52
CA GLU A 295 -13.64 -11.02 2.74
C GLU A 295 -14.63 -11.22 3.90
N LYS A 296 -15.23 -12.40 4.02
CA LYS A 296 -16.13 -12.76 5.14
C LYS A 296 -15.44 -12.59 6.49
N GLU A 297 -14.21 -13.06 6.61
CA GLU A 297 -13.42 -12.94 7.85
C GLU A 297 -13.02 -11.50 8.13
N ARG A 298 -12.75 -10.68 7.11
CA ARG A 298 -12.43 -9.25 7.28
C ARG A 298 -13.59 -8.45 7.83
N HIS A 299 -14.83 -8.79 7.47
CA HIS A 299 -16.04 -8.11 7.96
C HIS A 299 -16.37 -8.46 9.42
N LEU A 300 -15.86 -9.58 9.96
CA LEU A 300 -16.08 -9.96 11.35
C LEU A 300 -15.43 -8.98 12.36
N TYR A 301 -14.54 -8.11 11.91
CA TYR A 301 -13.82 -7.18 12.78
C TYR A 301 -14.60 -5.90 13.13
N GLY A 302 -15.79 -5.70 12.54
CA GLY A 302 -16.71 -4.60 12.89
C GLY A 302 -16.39 -3.25 12.23
N SER A 303 -17.34 -2.31 12.36
CA SER A 303 -17.22 -0.92 11.91
C SER A 303 -16.50 -0.05 12.96
N LEU A 304 -15.63 0.86 12.52
CA LEU A 304 -15.01 1.87 13.41
C LEU A 304 -16.04 2.71 14.18
N ALA A 305 -17.27 2.86 13.66
CA ALA A 305 -18.31 3.67 14.28
C ALA A 305 -18.75 3.16 15.67
N GLU A 306 -18.49 1.90 15.99
CA GLU A 306 -18.80 1.29 17.29
C GLU A 306 -17.61 1.35 18.27
N TRP A 307 -16.45 1.83 17.81
CA TRP A 307 -15.23 1.87 18.60
C TRP A 307 -15.13 3.19 19.38
N LYS A 308 -15.13 3.10 20.70
CA LYS A 308 -14.62 4.15 21.59
C LYS A 308 -13.17 3.84 21.88
N GLU A 309 -12.29 4.73 21.44
CA GLU A 309 -10.83 4.69 21.68
C GLU A 309 -10.50 4.58 23.19
N ASP A 310 -11.45 4.97 24.04
CA ASP A 310 -11.44 4.85 25.51
C ASP A 310 -11.13 3.44 26.03
N VAL A 311 -11.44 2.36 25.30
CA VAL A 311 -11.26 0.98 25.83
C VAL A 311 -9.79 0.55 25.84
N VAL A 312 -8.99 1.00 24.87
CA VAL A 312 -7.53 0.75 24.87
C VAL A 312 -6.84 1.72 25.82
N ALA A 313 -7.32 2.97 25.89
CA ALA A 313 -6.82 3.98 26.82
C ALA A 313 -7.13 3.66 28.29
N ALA A 314 -8.19 2.89 28.61
CA ALA A 314 -8.53 2.53 29.99
C ALA A 314 -7.69 1.37 30.57
N ALA A 315 -7.12 0.50 29.71
CA ALA A 315 -6.21 -0.58 30.14
C ALA A 315 -4.75 -0.13 30.24
N MET A 316 -4.41 1.01 29.64
CA MET A 316 -3.10 1.65 29.72
C MET A 316 -3.22 2.82 30.70
N GLU A 317 -2.60 2.76 31.88
CA GLU A 317 -2.55 3.92 32.77
C GLU A 317 -2.16 5.17 31.95
N PRO A 318 -2.88 6.30 32.10
CA PRO A 318 -2.70 7.45 31.25
C PRO A 318 -1.30 8.05 31.50
N GLN A 319 -0.34 7.66 30.68
CA GLN A 319 0.77 8.55 30.37
C GLN A 319 0.18 9.70 29.59
N ILE A 320 0.03 10.81 30.30
CA ILE A 320 -0.48 12.11 29.85
C ILE A 320 -0.03 12.41 28.41
N ALA A 321 -0.87 12.08 27.44
CA ALA A 321 -0.79 12.57 26.08
C ALA A 321 -1.78 13.74 25.98
N PHE A 322 -1.28 14.95 26.19
CA PHE A 322 -2.03 16.17 25.85
C PHE A 322 -2.10 16.28 24.32
N GLY A 323 -3.14 15.70 23.75
CA GLY A 323 -3.48 15.82 22.33
C GLY A 323 -4.99 15.75 22.18
N GLY A 324 -5.69 16.81 22.59
CA GLY A 324 -7.10 16.96 22.23
C GLY A 324 -7.26 17.11 20.70
N PRO A 325 -8.46 16.89 20.15
CA PRO A 325 -8.72 17.05 18.73
C PRO A 325 -8.37 18.47 18.30
N GLN A 326 -7.29 18.62 17.53
CA GLN A 326 -6.95 19.90 16.93
C GLN A 326 -8.00 20.18 15.85
N SER A 327 -8.84 21.20 16.06
CA SER A 327 -9.60 21.78 14.96
C SER A 327 -8.58 22.41 14.00
N TYR A 328 -8.21 21.68 12.95
CA TYR A 328 -7.28 22.16 11.94
C TYR A 328 -7.99 23.23 11.10
N HIS A 329 -7.90 24.49 11.55
CA HIS A 329 -8.18 25.67 10.73
C HIS A 329 -6.88 26.18 10.10
N GLY A 330 -6.08 25.27 9.53
CA GLY A 330 -4.95 25.66 8.69
C GLY A 330 -5.51 26.34 7.44
N ARG A 331 -5.03 27.56 7.13
CA ARG A 331 -5.10 28.04 5.75
C ARG A 331 -4.40 26.99 4.90
N PHE A 332 -5.16 26.33 4.04
CA PHE A 332 -4.61 25.51 2.98
C PHE A 332 -3.74 26.44 2.15
N ASP A 333 -2.42 26.26 2.22
CA ASP A 333 -1.54 26.88 1.22
C ASP A 333 -1.92 26.23 -0.10
N GLU A 334 -2.53 26.99 -1.01
CA GLU A 334 -2.72 26.59 -2.42
C GLU A 334 -1.37 26.28 -3.11
N GLY A 335 -0.25 26.57 -2.44
CA GLY A 335 1.08 26.07 -2.74
C GLY A 335 1.27 24.60 -2.36
N ASN A 336 0.43 23.70 -2.86
CA ASN A 336 0.86 22.33 -3.05
C ASN A 336 2.09 22.42 -3.97
N ASP A 337 3.27 22.00 -3.52
CA ASP A 337 4.61 22.21 -4.12
C ASP A 337 4.80 21.52 -5.50
N TYR A 338 3.71 21.28 -6.23
CA TYR A 338 3.68 20.82 -7.61
C TYR A 338 4.15 21.87 -8.63
N SER A 339 4.11 23.17 -8.28
CA SER A 339 4.57 24.24 -9.15
C SER A 339 6.10 24.34 -9.27
N ASN A 340 6.84 23.76 -8.31
CA ASN A 340 8.30 23.75 -8.31
C ASN A 340 8.91 22.45 -8.88
N ARG A 341 8.11 21.40 -9.08
CA ARG A 341 8.54 20.20 -9.81
C ARG A 341 8.59 20.54 -11.31
N ARG A 342 9.78 20.64 -11.88
CA ARG A 342 9.97 20.79 -13.33
C ARG A 342 9.60 19.46 -14.00
N TRP A 343 8.38 19.37 -14.50
CA TRP A 343 7.87 18.21 -15.23
C TRP A 343 8.59 17.96 -16.57
N ASP A 344 9.35 18.95 -17.03
CA ASP A 344 10.08 18.93 -18.31
C ASP A 344 11.54 18.46 -18.17
N GLU A 345 12.00 18.06 -16.98
CA GLU A 345 13.36 17.54 -16.84
C GLU A 345 13.44 16.09 -17.33
N PRO A 346 14.22 15.80 -18.40
CA PRO A 346 14.36 14.45 -18.90
C PRO A 346 14.99 13.54 -17.85
N PHE A 347 14.36 12.40 -17.62
CA PHE A 347 14.72 11.40 -16.61
C PHE A 347 16.22 11.05 -16.64
N ARG A 348 16.91 11.27 -15.52
CA ARG A 348 18.16 10.55 -15.22
C ARG A 348 17.80 9.27 -14.47
N PHE A 349 17.58 8.18 -15.19
CA PHE A 349 17.60 6.87 -14.56
C PHE A 349 18.98 6.63 -13.94
N LEU A 350 18.99 6.04 -12.74
CA LEU A 350 20.14 5.33 -12.17
C LEU A 350 20.56 4.26 -13.19
N GLN A 351 21.55 4.62 -13.98
CA GLN A 351 22.12 3.81 -15.04
C GLN A 351 23.20 2.91 -14.41
N ASP A 352 22.77 1.95 -13.58
CA ASP A 352 23.68 0.89 -13.14
C ASP A 352 23.79 -0.18 -14.24
N ASN A 353 24.91 -0.08 -14.98
CA ASN A 353 25.65 -1.14 -15.67
C ASN A 353 24.84 -2.27 -16.32
N VAL A 354 24.38 -2.04 -17.55
CA VAL A 354 24.18 -3.10 -18.54
C VAL A 354 25.19 -2.91 -19.67
N PRO A 355 26.21 -3.77 -19.83
CA PRO A 355 27.16 -3.65 -20.92
C PRO A 355 26.50 -4.14 -22.21
N GLY A 356 26.38 -3.24 -23.17
CA GLY A 356 26.01 -3.56 -24.55
C GLY A 356 24.55 -3.26 -24.89
N ARG A 357 24.19 -1.98 -25.04
CA ARG A 357 23.06 -1.57 -25.87
C ARG A 357 23.36 -0.29 -26.65
N SER A 358 22.79 -0.25 -27.84
CA SER A 358 22.95 0.69 -28.94
C SER A 358 22.95 2.16 -28.53
N ARG A 359 23.79 2.97 -29.21
CA ARG A 359 23.80 4.43 -29.13
C ARG A 359 22.51 4.96 -29.76
N TRP A 360 21.50 5.20 -28.93
CA TRP A 360 20.37 6.05 -29.32
C TRP A 360 20.88 7.47 -29.53
N VAL A 361 20.50 8.09 -30.64
CA VAL A 361 20.84 9.48 -30.95
C VAL A 361 19.58 10.32 -30.79
N LEU A 362 19.57 11.22 -29.82
CA LEU A 362 18.49 12.20 -29.66
C LEU A 362 18.45 13.15 -30.87
N VAL A 363 17.24 13.41 -31.36
CA VAL A 363 16.99 14.43 -32.38
C VAL A 363 16.07 15.48 -31.76
N GLY A 364 16.57 16.71 -31.61
CA GLY A 364 15.82 17.77 -30.93
C GLY A 364 14.70 18.35 -31.80
N GLY A 365 13.46 18.33 -31.30
CA GLY A 365 12.34 19.06 -31.87
C GLY A 365 11.17 19.18 -30.91
N SER A 366 10.35 20.24 -31.04
CA SER A 366 9.12 20.36 -30.26
C SER A 366 8.05 19.42 -30.83
N SER A 367 7.05 19.08 -30.01
CA SER A 367 5.90 18.23 -30.39
C SER A 367 5.03 18.76 -31.53
N GLN A 368 5.37 19.92 -32.12
CA GLN A 368 4.79 20.47 -33.35
C GLN A 368 5.75 20.35 -34.55
N GLY A 369 6.58 19.31 -34.56
CA GLY A 369 7.67 19.07 -35.53
C GLY A 369 7.42 19.60 -36.94
N GLY A 370 8.12 20.69 -37.28
CA GLY A 370 8.26 21.13 -38.66
C GLY A 370 9.11 20.15 -39.48
N SER A 371 9.06 20.28 -40.82
CA SER A 371 9.66 19.33 -41.77
C SER A 371 11.16 19.05 -41.56
N ASN A 372 11.88 19.91 -40.86
CA ASN A 372 13.33 19.81 -40.71
C ASN A 372 13.74 18.77 -39.65
N THR A 373 13.01 18.64 -38.53
CA THR A 373 13.29 17.60 -37.53
C THR A 373 12.95 16.21 -38.08
N ALA A 374 11.87 16.10 -38.86
CA ALA A 374 11.51 14.87 -39.55
C ALA A 374 12.55 14.49 -40.61
N ALA A 375 13.10 15.46 -41.34
CA ALA A 375 14.18 15.23 -42.30
C ALA A 375 15.48 14.77 -41.61
N GLU A 376 15.87 15.41 -40.50
CA GLU A 376 17.06 15.00 -39.74
C GLU A 376 16.89 13.58 -39.16
N ALA A 377 15.71 13.25 -38.64
CA ALA A 377 15.42 11.91 -38.15
C ALA A 377 15.46 10.87 -39.29
N GLN A 378 14.93 11.20 -40.47
CA GLN A 378 15.01 10.31 -41.63
C GLN A 378 16.46 10.08 -42.10
N ASP A 379 17.30 11.12 -42.11
CA ASP A 379 18.70 10.99 -42.51
C ASP A 379 19.50 10.13 -41.52
N LYS A 380 19.26 10.27 -40.21
CA LYS A 380 19.93 9.43 -39.21
C LYS A 380 19.43 7.99 -39.19
N LEU A 381 18.14 7.75 -39.46
CA LEU A 381 17.61 6.39 -39.68
C LEU A 381 18.26 5.74 -40.91
N ARG A 382 18.44 6.48 -42.01
CA ARG A 382 19.15 5.97 -43.21
C ARG A 382 20.61 5.64 -42.93
N ALA A 383 21.24 6.33 -41.99
CA ALA A 383 22.60 6.04 -41.53
C ALA A 383 22.68 4.85 -40.54
N GLY A 384 21.55 4.20 -40.22
CA GLY A 384 21.52 3.00 -39.36
C GLY A 384 21.50 3.30 -37.87
N HIS A 385 21.14 4.52 -37.46
CA HIS A 385 20.97 4.87 -36.05
C HIS A 385 19.54 4.60 -35.58
N GLU A 386 19.42 4.09 -34.36
CA GLU A 386 18.15 4.02 -33.63
C GLU A 386 17.88 5.40 -32.99
N LEU A 387 16.68 5.95 -33.18
CA LEU A 387 16.35 7.32 -32.80
C LEU A 387 15.22 7.37 -31.78
N GLU A 388 15.43 8.20 -30.75
CA GLU A 388 14.43 8.61 -29.79
C GLU A 388 13.99 10.04 -30.15
N VAL A 389 12.70 10.22 -30.42
CA VAL A 389 12.08 11.48 -30.87
C VAL A 389 11.51 12.24 -29.69
#